data_AF-A0A2N2Z493-F1
#
_entry.id   AF-A0A2N2Z493-F1
#
_cell.length_a   1.000
_cell.length_b   1.000
_cell.length_c   1.000
_cell.angle_alpha   90.00
_cell.angle_beta   90.00
_cell.angle_gamma   90.00
#
_symmetry.space_group_name_H-M   'P 1'
#
loop_
_entity.id
_entity.type
_entity.pdbx_description
1 polymer ?
#
loop_
_entity_poly.entity_id
_entity_poly.type
_entity_poly.pdbx_seq_one_letter_code
_entity_poly.pdbx_strand_id
1 'polypeptide(L)'
;MKKLVVLTGAGISAESGIRTFRDMGGLWEEYDVMEVASPEAWYNNPELVQRFYNDRRKQLFTVEPNLGHITLAEAEKEFDVHIITQNVDNLHERAGSTKIIHLHGELTKARSTVDESLVYEIGNKDIKKGDLCEKGSQLRPHIVWFG
;
A
#
# COMPACT_ATOMS: atom_id res chain seq x y z
N MET A 1 11.36 -24.11 14.48
CA MET A 1 10.20 -23.35 14.97
C MET A 1 8.93 -23.82 14.27
N LYS A 2 7.76 -23.71 14.90
CA LYS A 2 6.47 -23.98 14.24
C LYS A 2 6.14 -22.85 13.26
N LYS A 3 5.49 -23.15 12.14
CA LYS A 3 5.05 -22.16 11.17
C LYS A 3 3.75 -21.49 11.60
N LEU A 4 3.72 -20.15 11.57
CA LEU A 4 2.54 -19.33 11.81
C LEU A 4 2.28 -18.47 10.57
N VAL A 5 1.10 -18.57 9.97
CA VAL A 5 0.72 -17.75 8.82
C VAL A 5 -0.41 -16.82 9.23
N VAL A 6 -0.25 -15.52 9.00
CA VAL A 6 -1.20 -14.49 9.41
C VAL A 6 -1.68 -13.73 8.19
N LEU A 7 -2.98 -13.72 7.93
CA LEU A 7 -3.60 -12.86 6.94
C LEU A 7 -4.06 -11.57 7.60
N THR A 8 -3.58 -10.42 7.11
CA THR A 8 -3.95 -9.10 7.64
C THR A 8 -4.65 -8.24 6.58
N GLY A 9 -5.40 -7.25 7.06
CA GLY A 9 -6.09 -6.25 6.25
C GLY A 9 -6.19 -4.94 7.02
N ALA A 10 -6.91 -3.95 6.47
CA ALA A 10 -6.78 -2.55 6.90
C ALA A 10 -7.04 -2.32 8.40
N GLY A 11 -7.86 -3.18 9.03
CA GLY A 11 -8.15 -3.11 10.46
C GLY A 11 -6.90 -3.18 11.35
N ILE A 12 -5.84 -3.89 10.95
CA ILE A 12 -4.60 -3.92 11.75
C ILE A 12 -3.90 -2.55 11.79
N SER A 13 -4.09 -1.71 10.77
CA SER A 13 -3.49 -0.38 10.66
C SER A 13 -4.38 0.73 11.24
N ALA A 14 -5.62 0.43 11.64
CA ALA A 14 -6.57 1.42 12.13
C ALA A 14 -6.06 2.14 13.39
N GLU A 15 -5.51 1.40 14.36
CA GLU A 15 -4.95 1.94 15.60
C GLU A 15 -3.67 2.78 15.38
N SER A 16 -3.06 2.68 14.19
CA SER A 16 -1.95 3.56 13.78
C SER A 16 -2.43 4.90 13.22
N GLY A 17 -3.74 5.13 13.10
CA GLY A 17 -4.30 6.34 12.49
C GLY A 17 -4.42 6.28 10.97
N ILE A 18 -4.25 5.10 10.36
CA ILE A 18 -4.60 4.87 8.96
C ILE A 18 -6.11 4.68 8.88
N ARG A 19 -6.77 5.51 8.07
CA ARG A 19 -8.19 5.34 7.79
C ARG A 19 -8.38 4.04 7.01
N THR A 20 -9.28 3.19 7.50
CA THR A 20 -9.64 2.00 6.75
C THR A 20 -10.52 2.38 5.56
N PHE A 21 -10.70 1.42 4.67
CA PHE A 21 -11.58 1.59 3.53
C PHE A 21 -13.05 1.60 3.97
N ARG A 22 -13.51 0.63 4.77
CA ARG A 22 -14.95 0.35 4.98
C ARG A 22 -15.56 0.93 6.27
N ASP A 23 -14.77 1.53 7.16
CA ASP A 23 -15.34 2.09 8.39
C ASP A 23 -16.08 3.42 8.14
N MET A 24 -16.91 3.83 9.10
CA MET A 24 -17.55 5.15 9.11
C MET A 24 -16.49 6.26 9.05
N GLY A 25 -16.60 7.19 8.10
CA GLY A 25 -15.56 8.17 7.77
C GLY A 25 -14.37 7.59 6.99
N GLY A 26 -14.52 6.37 6.49
CA GLY A 26 -13.56 5.65 5.68
C GLY A 26 -13.47 6.20 4.26
N LEU A 27 -12.46 5.74 3.54
CA LEU A 27 -12.10 6.32 2.25
C LEU A 27 -13.17 6.11 1.15
N TRP A 28 -14.11 5.20 1.37
CA TRP A 28 -15.27 4.96 0.49
C TRP A 28 -16.39 5.97 0.68
N GLU A 29 -16.44 6.70 1.80
CA GLU A 29 -17.45 7.74 2.02
C GLU A 29 -17.03 9.08 1.39
N GLU A 30 -15.72 9.30 1.18
CA GLU A 30 -15.17 10.52 0.59
C GLU A 30 -15.01 10.46 -0.93
N TYR A 31 -14.75 9.27 -1.49
CA TYR A 31 -14.52 9.04 -2.91
C TYR A 31 -15.30 7.82 -3.38
N ASP A 32 -15.87 7.90 -4.58
CA ASP A 32 -16.18 6.68 -5.32
C ASP A 32 -14.86 5.97 -5.61
N VAL A 33 -14.66 4.78 -5.04
CA VAL A 33 -13.41 4.04 -5.19
C VAL A 33 -13.10 3.78 -6.66
N MET A 34 -14.14 3.62 -7.50
CA MET A 34 -13.99 3.31 -8.91
C MET A 34 -13.45 4.49 -9.71
N GLU A 35 -13.47 5.71 -9.15
CA GLU A 35 -12.87 6.91 -9.75
C GLU A 35 -11.40 7.11 -9.36
N VAL A 36 -10.88 6.33 -8.41
CA VAL A 36 -9.53 6.53 -7.86
C VAL A 36 -8.67 5.26 -7.79
N ALA A 37 -9.27 4.07 -7.89
CA ALA A 37 -8.59 2.78 -7.72
C ALA A 37 -9.07 1.72 -8.72
N SER A 38 -9.26 2.11 -9.99
CA SER A 38 -9.57 1.23 -11.12
C SER A 38 -8.68 1.56 -12.33
N PRO A 39 -8.44 0.61 -13.25
CA PRO A 39 -7.82 0.91 -14.55
C PRO A 39 -8.58 2.01 -15.31
N GLU A 40 -9.91 1.99 -15.29
CA GLU A 40 -10.77 2.98 -15.95
C GLU A 40 -10.53 4.38 -15.39
N ALA A 41 -10.43 4.53 -14.07
CA ALA A 41 -10.07 5.78 -13.41
C ALA A 41 -8.73 6.32 -13.88
N TRP A 42 -7.73 5.43 -14.03
CA TRP A 42 -6.42 5.82 -14.52
C TRP A 42 -6.46 6.36 -15.94
N TYR A 43 -7.23 5.74 -16.83
CA TYR A 43 -7.39 6.23 -18.21
C TYR A 43 -8.19 7.53 -18.28
N ASN A 44 -9.21 7.67 -17.43
CA ASN A 44 -10.09 8.84 -17.42
C ASN A 44 -9.42 10.07 -16.77
N ASN A 45 -8.80 9.90 -15.61
CA ASN A 45 -8.21 10.99 -14.83
C ASN A 45 -6.99 10.53 -14.00
N PRO A 46 -5.82 10.32 -14.65
CA PRO A 46 -4.62 9.84 -13.96
C PRO A 46 -4.08 10.83 -12.93
N GLU A 47 -4.38 12.13 -13.07
CA GLU A 47 -3.95 13.15 -12.10
C GLU A 47 -4.73 13.03 -10.79
N LEU A 48 -6.03 12.74 -10.84
CA LEU A 48 -6.84 12.45 -9.65
C LEU A 48 -6.35 11.19 -8.93
N VAL A 49 -6.13 10.10 -9.69
CA VAL A 49 -5.59 8.84 -9.14
C VAL A 49 -4.23 9.08 -8.49
N GLN A 50 -3.31 9.78 -9.15
CA GLN A 50 -2.00 10.11 -8.58
C GLN A 50 -2.13 10.92 -7.29
N ARG A 51 -2.96 11.97 -7.28
CA ARG A 51 -3.18 12.77 -6.07
C ARG A 51 -3.69 11.92 -4.91
N PHE A 52 -4.70 11.09 -5.15
CA PHE A 52 -5.27 10.19 -4.15
C PHE A 52 -4.22 9.27 -3.50
N TYR A 53 -3.35 8.66 -4.30
CA TYR A 53 -2.28 7.80 -3.78
C TYR A 53 -1.10 8.57 -3.18
N ASN A 54 -0.78 9.75 -3.69
CA ASN A 54 0.25 10.64 -3.12
C ASN A 54 -0.16 11.10 -1.71
N ASP A 55 -1.43 11.46 -1.50
CA ASP A 55 -1.93 11.90 -0.19
C ASP A 55 -1.88 10.76 0.83
N ARG A 56 -2.29 9.54 0.43
CA ARG A 56 -2.14 8.33 1.26
C ARG A 56 -0.67 8.04 1.60
N ARG A 57 0.22 8.16 0.61
CA ARG A 57 1.65 7.97 0.83
C ARG A 57 2.17 8.99 1.84
N LYS A 58 1.81 10.27 1.71
CA LYS A 58 2.20 11.30 2.70
C LYS A 58 1.72 10.94 4.11
N GLN A 59 0.46 10.52 4.25
CA GLN A 59 -0.10 10.08 5.54
C GLN A 59 0.66 8.88 6.12
N LEU A 60 1.07 7.92 5.30
CA LEU A 60 1.81 6.74 5.78
C LEU A 60 3.10 7.12 6.53
N PHE A 61 3.76 8.20 6.12
CA PHE A 61 4.97 8.70 6.78
C PHE A 61 4.69 9.58 8.01
N THR A 62 3.43 9.79 8.38
CA THR A 62 3.05 10.50 9.62
C THR A 62 2.54 9.56 10.72
N VAL A 63 2.47 8.25 10.45
CA VAL A 63 1.97 7.24 11.40
C VAL A 63 3.07 6.25 11.75
N GLU A 64 2.92 5.54 12.88
CA GLU A 64 3.85 4.51 13.36
C GLU A 64 3.17 3.14 13.52
N PRO A 65 3.91 2.02 13.48
CA PRO A 65 3.34 0.72 13.77
C PRO A 65 2.74 0.66 15.18
N ASN A 66 1.54 0.09 15.28
CA ASN A 66 0.88 -0.15 16.58
C ASN A 66 1.27 -1.50 17.19
N LEU A 67 0.71 -1.80 18.36
CA LEU A 67 0.97 -3.02 19.12
C LEU A 67 0.70 -4.30 18.33
N GLY A 68 -0.31 -4.32 17.45
CA GLY A 68 -0.60 -5.49 16.61
C GLY A 68 0.54 -5.85 15.67
N HIS A 69 1.14 -4.85 15.02
CA HIS A 69 2.30 -5.06 14.16
C HIS A 69 3.53 -5.49 14.96
N ILE A 70 3.80 -4.80 16.07
CA ILE A 70 4.96 -5.09 16.95
C ILE A 70 4.86 -6.52 17.48
N THR A 71 3.67 -6.95 17.91
CA THR A 71 3.45 -8.31 18.43
C THR A 71 3.73 -9.37 17.38
N LEU A 72 3.34 -9.15 16.12
CA LEU A 72 3.62 -10.09 15.03
C LEU A 72 5.11 -10.17 14.71
N ALA A 73 5.81 -9.03 14.72
CA ALA A 73 7.27 -9.00 14.54
C ALA A 73 7.98 -9.73 15.70
N GLU A 74 7.54 -9.51 16.95
CA GLU A 74 8.13 -10.19 18.11
C GLU A 74 7.87 -11.69 18.12
N ALA A 75 6.72 -12.14 17.59
CA ALA A 75 6.40 -13.56 17.46
C ALA A 75 7.40 -14.34 16.58
N GLU A 76 8.17 -13.65 15.72
CA GLU A 76 9.26 -14.27 14.96
C GLU A 76 10.37 -14.87 15.83
N LYS A 77 10.46 -14.48 17.12
CA LYS A 77 11.39 -15.10 18.08
C LYS A 77 11.02 -16.55 18.42
N GLU A 78 9.74 -16.91 18.29
CA GLU A 78 9.20 -18.21 18.70
C GLU A 78 8.63 -19.02 17.53
N PHE A 79 8.19 -18.34 16.47
CA PHE A 79 7.52 -18.93 15.31
C PHE A 79 8.19 -18.54 13.99
N ASP A 80 8.13 -19.44 13.01
CA ASP A 80 8.41 -19.10 11.61
C ASP A 80 7.18 -18.36 11.06
N VAL A 81 7.12 -17.04 11.30
CA VAL A 81 5.97 -16.19 10.96
C VAL A 81 6.03 -15.82 9.48
N HIS A 82 4.91 -15.94 8.79
CA HIS A 82 4.69 -15.41 7.46
C HIS A 82 3.45 -14.52 7.49
N ILE A 83 3.61 -13.25 7.13
CA ILE A 83 2.51 -12.30 7.04
C ILE A 83 2.09 -12.18 5.58
N ILE A 84 0.82 -12.45 5.31
CA ILE A 84 0.18 -12.16 4.03
C ILE A 84 -0.72 -10.96 4.30
N THR A 85 -0.51 -9.85 3.61
CA THR A 85 -1.25 -8.62 3.88
C THR A 85 -1.99 -8.12 2.64
N GLN A 86 -3.22 -7.69 2.85
CA GLN A 86 -4.00 -6.92 1.86
C GLN A 86 -3.69 -5.42 1.93
N ASN A 87 -2.93 -5.00 2.95
CA ASN A 87 -2.55 -3.61 3.11
C ASN A 87 -1.46 -3.23 2.11
N VAL A 88 -1.47 -1.95 1.77
CA VAL A 88 -0.48 -1.32 0.89
C VAL A 88 0.45 -0.39 1.66
N ASP A 89 0.25 -0.24 2.97
CA ASP A 89 1.20 0.40 3.89
C ASP A 89 2.39 -0.52 4.18
N ASN A 90 3.45 0.02 4.80
CA ASN A 90 4.65 -0.74 5.18
C ASN A 90 4.83 -0.85 6.70
N LEU A 91 3.73 -0.88 7.46
CA LEU A 91 3.80 -0.87 8.94
C LEU A 91 4.32 -2.20 9.51
N HIS A 92 4.13 -3.33 8.80
CA HIS A 92 4.71 -4.62 9.19
C HIS A 92 6.23 -4.61 9.11
N GLU A 93 6.78 -4.08 8.02
CA GLU A 93 8.22 -3.91 7.79
C GLU A 93 8.82 -2.99 8.85
N ARG A 94 8.16 -1.85 9.09
CA ARG A 94 8.61 -0.87 10.09
C ARG A 94 8.54 -1.40 11.51
N ALA A 95 7.62 -2.33 11.81
CA ALA A 95 7.57 -3.03 13.09
C ALA A 95 8.69 -4.09 13.24
N GLY A 96 9.35 -4.47 12.15
CA GLY A 96 10.44 -5.44 12.14
C GLY A 96 10.05 -6.85 11.66
N SER A 97 8.86 -7.04 11.09
CA SER A 97 8.52 -8.32 10.44
C SER A 97 9.44 -8.55 9.24
N THR A 98 9.85 -9.81 9.01
CA THR A 98 10.86 -10.13 7.98
C THR A 98 10.32 -10.92 6.79
N LYS A 99 9.13 -11.53 6.92
CA LYS A 99 8.51 -12.36 5.87
C LYS A 99 7.10 -11.88 5.55
N ILE A 100 7.01 -10.82 4.75
CA ILE A 100 5.74 -10.22 4.32
C ILE A 100 5.49 -10.51 2.83
N ILE A 101 4.23 -10.78 2.49
CA ILE A 101 3.71 -10.84 1.12
C ILE A 101 2.59 -9.80 1.00
N HIS A 102 2.80 -8.79 0.15
CA HIS A 102 1.77 -7.80 -0.20
C HIS A 102 0.90 -8.31 -1.35
N LEU A 103 -0.37 -8.58 -1.08
CA LEU A 103 -1.32 -9.03 -2.10
C LEU A 103 -1.74 -7.91 -3.04
N HIS A 104 -1.77 -6.66 -2.56
CA HIS A 104 -2.33 -5.51 -3.29
C HIS A 104 -1.29 -4.45 -3.67
N GLY A 105 -0.01 -4.82 -3.65
CA GLY A 105 1.10 -3.90 -3.91
C GLY A 105 1.43 -3.02 -2.70
N GLU A 106 2.18 -1.95 -2.94
CA GLU A 106 2.87 -1.17 -1.90
C GLU A 106 2.85 0.33 -2.25
N LEU A 107 2.46 1.18 -1.31
CA LEU A 107 2.38 2.64 -1.48
C LEU A 107 3.73 3.29 -1.71
N THR A 108 4.79 2.71 -1.18
CA THR A 108 6.18 3.20 -1.31
C THR A 108 6.79 2.87 -2.67
N LYS A 109 6.05 2.19 -3.56
CA LYS A 109 6.51 1.80 -4.89
C LYS A 109 5.68 2.45 -6.01
N ALA A 110 6.35 2.66 -7.13
CA ALA A 110 5.75 3.01 -8.41
C ALA A 110 6.01 1.90 -9.44
N ARG A 111 5.18 1.80 -10.48
CA ARG A 111 5.40 0.89 -11.60
C ARG A 111 5.13 1.57 -12.94
N SER A 112 5.76 1.05 -13.99
CA SER A 112 5.48 1.45 -15.37
C SER A 112 4.04 1.10 -15.76
N THR A 113 3.46 1.89 -16.68
CA THR A 113 2.12 1.66 -17.23
C THR A 113 2.11 0.69 -18.40
N VAL A 114 3.27 0.38 -19.00
CA VAL A 114 3.39 -0.52 -20.17
C VAL A 114 4.22 -1.78 -19.91
N ASP A 115 4.85 -1.90 -18.74
CA ASP A 115 5.64 -3.07 -18.33
C ASP A 115 5.59 -3.21 -16.82
N GLU A 116 4.87 -4.21 -16.31
CA GLU A 116 4.66 -4.36 -14.87
C GLU A 116 5.88 -4.88 -14.09
N SER A 117 6.89 -5.41 -14.79
CA SER A 117 8.15 -5.83 -14.15
C SER A 117 9.03 -4.64 -13.75
N LEU A 118 8.77 -3.46 -14.32
CA LEU A 118 9.47 -2.23 -13.97
C LEU A 118 8.83 -1.58 -12.74
N VAL A 119 9.36 -1.93 -11.57
CA VAL A 119 8.92 -1.45 -10.25
C VAL A 119 10.04 -0.65 -9.60
N TYR A 120 9.69 0.48 -8.98
CA TYR A 120 10.62 1.45 -8.44
C TYR A 120 10.28 1.76 -6.98
N GLU A 121 11.27 1.66 -6.09
CA GLU A 121 11.15 2.19 -4.74
C GLU A 121 11.20 3.72 -4.76
N ILE A 122 10.16 4.36 -4.27
CA ILE A 122 10.02 5.82 -4.25
C ILE A 122 9.89 6.39 -2.83
N GLY A 123 9.70 5.54 -1.82
CA GLY A 123 9.59 5.97 -0.42
C GLY A 123 8.38 6.87 -0.22
N ASN A 124 8.61 8.12 0.21
CA ASN A 124 7.56 9.13 0.43
C ASN A 124 7.36 10.10 -0.76
N LYS A 125 8.10 9.92 -1.86
CA LYS A 125 8.06 10.86 -2.99
C LYS A 125 6.71 10.80 -3.69
N ASP A 126 6.25 11.95 -4.18
CA ASP A 126 5.08 12.02 -5.05
C ASP A 126 5.40 11.46 -6.43
N ILE A 127 4.42 10.79 -7.04
CA ILE A 127 4.43 10.53 -8.49
C ILE A 127 3.75 11.72 -9.15
N LYS A 128 4.43 12.33 -10.12
CA LYS A 128 3.95 13.47 -10.89
C LYS A 128 3.79 13.09 -12.35
N LYS A 129 2.96 13.87 -13.05
CA LYS A 129 2.88 13.82 -14.51
C LYS A 129 4.26 14.10 -15.11
N GLY A 130 4.69 13.22 -16.01
CA GLY A 130 6.02 13.28 -16.62
C GLY A 130 7.10 12.51 -15.86
N ASP A 131 6.79 11.90 -14.72
CA ASP A 131 7.67 10.90 -14.11
C ASP A 131 7.55 9.61 -14.92
N LEU A 132 8.49 9.39 -15.84
CA LEU A 132 8.48 8.29 -16.79
C LEU A 132 9.37 7.13 -16.33
N CYS A 133 8.98 5.90 -16.68
CA CYS A 133 9.90 4.78 -16.63
C CYS A 133 10.93 4.85 -17.77
N GLU A 134 11.91 3.95 -17.77
CA GLU A 134 12.95 3.85 -18.80
C GLU A 134 12.42 3.60 -20.22
N LYS A 135 11.17 3.14 -20.37
CA LYS A 135 10.48 2.99 -21.67
C LYS A 135 9.72 4.26 -22.11
N GLY A 136 9.83 5.36 -21.38
CA GLY A 136 9.14 6.61 -21.67
C GLY A 136 7.64 6.61 -21.33
N SER A 137 7.14 5.60 -20.62
CA SER A 137 5.73 5.56 -20.17
C SER A 137 5.55 6.17 -18.79
N GLN A 138 4.40 6.77 -18.53
CA GLN A 138 4.06 7.37 -17.24
C GLN A 138 4.12 6.33 -16.11
N LEU A 139 4.74 6.69 -14.99
CA LEU A 139 4.68 5.91 -13.75
C LEU A 139 3.30 6.03 -13.10
N ARG A 140 2.83 4.93 -12.53
CA ARG A 140 1.62 4.83 -11.71
C ARG A 140 1.96 4.24 -10.33
N PRO A 141 1.09 4.37 -9.32
CA PRO A 141 1.23 3.64 -8.06
C PRO A 141 1.36 2.13 -8.31
N HIS A 142 2.27 1.46 -7.58
CA HIS A 142 2.39 0.01 -7.59
C HIS A 142 1.34 -0.63 -6.70
N ILE A 143 0.08 -0.50 -7.12
CA ILE A 143 -1.10 -0.93 -6.37
C ILE A 143 -1.96 -1.78 -7.29
N VAL A 144 -2.50 -2.89 -6.77
CA VAL A 144 -3.53 -3.67 -7.45
C VAL A 144 -4.85 -2.92 -7.32
N TRP A 145 -5.49 -2.65 -8.45
CA TRP A 145 -6.77 -1.94 -8.53
C TRP A 145 -7.94 -2.90 -8.64
N PHE A 146 -9.15 -2.38 -8.49
CA PHE A 146 -10.36 -3.14 -8.79
C PHE A 146 -10.50 -3.34 -10.30
N GLY A 147 -10.88 -4.56 -10.71
CA GLY A 147 -10.93 -4.98 -12.12
C GLY A 147 -9.65 -5.65 -12.59
#